data_AF-A0A6N7PHJ2-F1
#
_entry.id   AF-A0A6N7PHJ2-F1
#
_cell.length_a   1.000
_cell.length_b   1.000
_cell.length_c   1.000
_cell.angle_alpha   90.00
_cell.angle_beta   90.00
_cell.angle_gamma   90.00
#
_symmetry.space_group_name_H-M   'P 1'
#
loop_
_entity.id
_entity.type
_entity.pdbx_description
1 polymer ?
#
loop_
_entity_poly.entity_id
_entity_poly.type
_entity_poly.pdbx_seq_one_letter_code
_entity_poly.pdbx_strand_id
1 'polypeptide(L)'
;MPDAGRRAVDPRRAPLDRGHVALSLGGRRVELRLLRDRAHYDVLVQRVLAGARVSVWIATANVKELRVEAPVGSRARAKGRYVSLLEVLQGLSQRGVELRLLHAGVPSRAFREELARCEELRGGGLAMRQCPRVHLKMIAVDGAALYLGSANLTGAGLGAKGEGRRNFEAGILTDDDVLLDEMQEAFDRIWSGRECKGCRVRDVCPAPLDGIGKPSAKAAAKKPAGNVRSRLPRGPRSSKGGA
;
A
#
# COMPACT_ATOMS: atom_id res chain seq x y z
N MET A 1 86.91 6.23 11.73
CA MET A 1 86.49 7.64 11.80
C MET A 1 85.73 7.96 10.50
N PRO A 2 84.61 8.69 10.58
CA PRO A 2 83.30 8.22 10.12
C PRO A 2 82.84 8.86 8.79
N ASP A 3 81.82 8.29 8.14
CA ASP A 3 80.74 9.16 7.66
C ASP A 3 79.39 8.43 7.61
N ALA A 4 78.38 9.23 7.92
CA ALA A 4 77.06 8.92 8.41
C ALA A 4 76.14 8.25 7.38
N GLY A 5 75.27 7.40 7.92
CA GLY A 5 74.21 6.74 7.19
C GLY A 5 73.24 7.72 6.53
N ARG A 6 72.93 7.45 5.26
CA ARG A 6 71.68 7.85 4.64
C ARG A 6 70.85 6.60 4.46
N ARG A 7 69.93 6.34 5.41
CA ARG A 7 68.80 5.45 5.13
C ARG A 7 67.92 6.19 4.13
N ALA A 8 67.81 5.65 2.92
CA ALA A 8 66.83 6.10 1.95
C ALA A 8 65.44 6.00 2.59
N VAL A 9 64.76 7.14 2.72
CA VAL A 9 63.35 7.18 3.12
C VAL A 9 62.57 6.64 1.93
N ASP A 10 62.02 5.43 2.06
CA ASP A 10 61.11 4.86 1.07
C ASP A 10 59.84 5.72 0.99
N PRO A 11 59.54 6.38 -0.14
CA PRO A 11 58.37 7.23 -0.28
C PRO A 11 57.04 6.43 -0.21
N ARG A 12 57.10 5.09 -0.13
CA ARG A 12 55.93 4.22 0.01
C ARG A 12 55.53 3.91 1.46
N ARG A 13 56.21 4.52 2.45
CA ARG A 13 55.91 4.36 3.89
C ARG A 13 55.41 5.63 4.58
N ALA A 14 54.85 6.59 3.84
CA ALA A 14 53.93 7.52 4.45
C ALA A 14 52.66 6.74 4.85
N PRO A 15 52.23 6.74 6.13
CA PRO A 15 50.87 6.35 6.44
C PRO A 15 49.99 7.29 5.62
N LEU A 16 49.21 6.74 4.69
CA LEU A 16 48.05 7.46 4.22
C LEU A 16 47.18 7.59 5.47
N ASP A 17 47.29 8.73 6.14
CA ASP A 17 46.25 9.24 7.00
C ASP A 17 45.05 9.49 6.07
N ARG A 18 44.38 8.40 5.71
CA ARG A 18 43.03 8.43 5.18
C ARG A 18 42.20 8.81 6.37
N GLY A 19 42.25 10.10 6.71
CA GLY A 19 41.29 10.73 7.59
C GLY A 19 39.94 10.26 7.10
N HIS A 20 39.35 9.33 7.84
CA HIS A 20 37.97 8.98 7.69
C HIS A 20 37.23 10.24 8.08
N VAL A 21 37.00 11.13 7.10
CA VAL A 21 35.94 12.11 7.19
C VAL A 21 34.69 11.25 7.21
N ALA A 22 34.29 10.83 8.42
CA ALA A 22 33.03 10.19 8.64
C ALA A 22 31.99 11.19 8.15
N LEU A 23 31.40 10.87 6.99
CA LEU A 23 30.39 11.71 6.38
C LEU A 23 29.21 11.71 7.34
N SER A 24 29.15 12.72 8.21
CA SER A 24 28.09 12.89 9.18
C SER A 24 26.92 13.50 8.44
N LEU A 25 25.86 12.71 8.27
CA LEU A 25 24.63 13.19 7.66
C LEU A 25 23.92 14.26 8.51
N GLY A 26 24.44 14.58 9.71
CA GLY A 26 23.88 15.59 10.59
C GLY A 26 22.45 15.23 11.00
N GLY A 27 22.28 14.35 11.99
CA GLY A 27 20.94 13.93 12.38
C GLY A 27 20.92 13.00 13.58
N ARG A 28 19.69 12.74 14.04
CA ARG A 28 19.39 11.76 15.09
C ARG A 28 19.77 10.36 14.61
N ARG A 29 20.35 9.56 15.50
CA ARG A 29 20.65 8.14 15.23
C ARG A 29 19.41 7.31 15.55
N VAL A 30 19.11 6.36 14.68
CA VAL A 30 17.92 5.51 14.78
C VAL A 30 18.32 4.06 14.51
N GLU A 31 17.63 3.12 15.14
CA GLU A 31 17.81 1.70 14.87
C GLU A 31 17.05 1.32 13.59
N LEU A 32 17.75 0.70 12.64
CA LEU A 32 17.19 0.24 11.38
C LEU A 32 17.57 -1.21 11.16
N ARG A 33 16.61 -1.99 10.68
CA ARG A 33 16.85 -3.30 10.10
C ARG A 33 16.71 -3.23 8.58
N LEU A 34 17.80 -3.51 7.88
CA LEU A 34 17.75 -3.71 6.43
C LEU A 34 16.98 -5.00 6.12
N LEU A 35 15.96 -4.88 5.27
CA LEU A 35 15.23 -6.00 4.69
C LEU A 35 15.62 -6.14 3.22
N ARG A 36 16.02 -7.35 2.85
CA ARG A 36 16.38 -7.72 1.48
C ARG A 36 15.55 -8.91 1.03
N ASP A 37 14.96 -8.79 -0.16
CA ASP A 37 14.36 -9.91 -0.88
C ASP A 37 13.40 -10.72 0.01
N ARG A 38 13.73 -11.98 0.32
CA ARG A 38 12.90 -12.86 1.17
C ARG A 38 12.61 -12.31 2.58
N ALA A 39 13.48 -11.46 3.13
CA ALA A 39 13.27 -10.87 4.46
C ALA A 39 11.99 -10.01 4.54
N HIS A 40 11.53 -9.45 3.42
CA HIS A 40 10.23 -8.77 3.36
C HIS A 40 9.07 -9.70 3.69
N TYR A 41 9.14 -10.93 3.22
CA TYR A 41 8.11 -11.92 3.51
C TYR A 41 8.26 -12.48 4.93
N ASP A 42 9.45 -12.96 5.28
CA ASP A 42 9.68 -13.68 6.54
C ASP A 42 9.59 -12.78 7.79
N VAL A 43 10.03 -11.51 7.69
CA VAL A 43 10.04 -10.56 8.81
C VAL A 43 8.81 -9.66 8.75
N LEU A 44 8.64 -8.92 7.66
CA LEU A 44 7.61 -7.90 7.58
C LEU A 44 6.20 -8.50 7.44
N VAL A 45 5.97 -9.41 6.49
CA VAL A 45 4.63 -9.98 6.29
C VAL A 45 4.26 -10.98 7.38
N GLN A 46 5.10 -12.00 7.61
CA GLN A 46 4.76 -13.12 8.50
C GLN A 46 4.86 -12.82 9.99
N ARG A 47 5.64 -11.81 10.40
CA ARG A 47 5.80 -11.47 11.82
C ARG A 47 5.14 -10.14 12.14
N VAL A 48 5.62 -9.05 11.54
CA VAL A 48 5.17 -7.70 11.90
C VAL A 48 3.71 -7.48 11.51
N LEU A 49 3.36 -7.63 10.23
CA LEU A 49 2.00 -7.40 9.73
C LEU A 49 1.01 -8.44 10.28
N ALA A 50 1.30 -9.74 10.15
CA ALA A 50 0.39 -10.78 10.65
C ALA A 50 0.21 -10.74 12.18
N GLY A 51 1.18 -10.18 12.89
CA GLY A 51 1.20 -9.97 14.33
C GLY A 51 0.46 -8.74 14.83
N ALA A 52 -0.07 -7.89 13.94
CA ALA A 52 -0.71 -6.63 14.32
C ALA A 52 -1.90 -6.81 15.29
N ARG A 53 -2.12 -5.77 16.12
CA ARG A 53 -3.10 -5.75 17.21
C ARG A 53 -3.97 -4.50 17.24
N VAL A 54 -3.53 -3.41 16.65
CA VAL A 54 -4.18 -2.10 16.68
C VAL A 54 -4.47 -1.60 15.27
N SER A 55 -3.46 -1.54 14.40
CA SER A 55 -3.62 -1.00 13.06
C SER A 55 -2.60 -1.51 12.05
N VAL A 56 -2.99 -1.54 10.78
CA VAL A 56 -2.08 -1.75 9.64
C VAL A 56 -2.42 -0.74 8.55
N TRP A 57 -1.48 0.16 8.27
CA TRP A 57 -1.59 1.16 7.21
C TRP A 57 -0.60 0.83 6.09
N ILE A 58 -1.14 0.47 4.93
CA ILE A 58 -0.36 0.09 3.76
C ILE A 58 -0.53 1.16 2.70
N ALA A 59 0.58 1.64 2.17
CA ALA A 59 0.58 2.45 0.96
C ALA A 59 1.53 1.83 -0.07
N THR A 60 1.05 1.70 -1.31
CA THR A 60 1.80 1.03 -2.37
C THR A 60 1.34 1.46 -3.76
N ALA A 61 2.21 1.41 -4.77
CA ALA A 61 1.79 1.79 -6.12
C ALA A 61 0.90 0.70 -6.75
N ASN A 62 1.34 -0.55 -6.64
CA ASN A 62 0.73 -1.70 -7.29
C ASN A 62 0.21 -2.70 -6.26
N VAL A 63 -1.07 -3.07 -6.37
CA VAL A 63 -1.70 -4.11 -5.56
C VAL A 63 -1.99 -5.32 -6.42
N LYS A 64 -1.40 -6.46 -6.08
CA LYS A 64 -1.70 -7.75 -6.70
C LYS A 64 -1.95 -8.79 -5.62
N GLU A 65 -2.76 -9.78 -5.96
CA GLU A 65 -2.96 -10.93 -5.09
C GLU A 65 -1.62 -11.57 -4.70
N LEU A 66 -1.52 -11.94 -3.42
CA LEU A 66 -0.30 -12.52 -2.87
C LEU A 66 -0.63 -13.66 -1.92
N ARG A 67 0.05 -14.77 -2.14
CA ARG A 67 -0.05 -15.97 -1.32
C ARG A 67 0.97 -15.90 -0.19
N VAL A 68 0.49 -16.19 1.01
CA VAL A 68 1.29 -16.28 2.23
C VAL A 68 1.05 -17.65 2.86
N GLU A 69 2.02 -18.19 3.58
CA GLU A 69 1.77 -19.38 4.38
C GLU A 69 0.69 -19.04 5.43
N ALA A 70 -0.19 -20.01 5.69
CA ALA A 70 -1.30 -19.83 6.60
C ALA A 70 -0.85 -19.39 8.02
N PRO A 71 -1.72 -18.68 8.78
CA PRO A 71 -1.42 -18.23 10.13
C PRO A 71 -0.95 -19.37 11.04
N VAL A 72 0.06 -19.08 11.88
CA VAL A 72 0.57 -20.02 12.89
C VAL A 72 -0.58 -20.48 13.80
N GLY A 73 -0.63 -21.78 14.10
CA GLY A 73 -1.70 -22.38 14.90
C GLY A 73 -2.96 -22.79 14.11
N SER A 74 -3.06 -22.48 12.82
CA SER A 74 -4.17 -22.94 11.99
C SER A 74 -3.99 -24.37 11.45
N ARG A 75 -5.10 -25.09 11.23
CA ARG A 75 -5.08 -26.40 10.53
C ARG A 75 -4.46 -26.30 9.13
N ALA A 76 -4.64 -25.18 8.46
CA ALA A 76 -4.05 -24.93 7.14
C ALA A 76 -2.52 -24.84 7.23
N ARG A 77 -1.99 -24.19 8.28
CA ARG A 77 -0.54 -24.10 8.52
C ARG A 77 0.08 -25.46 8.81
N ALA A 78 -0.57 -26.30 9.61
CA ALA A 78 -0.12 -27.67 9.88
C ALA A 78 0.00 -28.53 8.60
N LYS A 79 -0.78 -28.19 7.57
CA LYS A 79 -0.75 -28.85 6.24
C LYS A 79 0.17 -28.15 5.23
N GLY A 80 1.00 -27.19 5.66
CA GLY A 80 1.89 -26.44 4.78
C GLY A 80 1.18 -25.62 3.70
N ARG A 81 -0.08 -25.23 3.93
CA ARG A 81 -0.89 -24.54 2.92
C ARG A 81 -0.58 -23.04 2.88
N TYR A 82 -0.71 -22.51 1.67
CA TYR A 82 -0.72 -21.09 1.40
C TYR A 82 -2.16 -20.58 1.30
N VAL A 83 -2.40 -19.39 1.83
CA VAL A 83 -3.67 -18.66 1.85
C VAL A 83 -3.51 -17.31 1.16
N SER A 84 -4.61 -16.64 0.84
CA SER A 84 -4.53 -15.23 0.43
C SER A 84 -4.06 -14.36 1.59
N LEU A 85 -3.31 -13.29 1.32
CA LEU A 85 -3.10 -12.25 2.33
C LEU A 85 -4.43 -11.65 2.82
N LEU A 86 -5.46 -11.61 1.96
CA LEU A 86 -6.79 -11.14 2.37
C LEU A 86 -7.40 -12.01 3.47
N GLU A 87 -7.08 -13.30 3.55
CA GLU A 87 -7.50 -14.14 4.68
C GLU A 87 -6.80 -13.72 6.00
N VAL A 88 -5.53 -13.31 5.92
CA VAL A 88 -4.78 -12.78 7.08
C VAL A 88 -5.35 -11.43 7.50
N LEU A 89 -5.60 -10.53 6.56
CA LEU A 89 -6.23 -9.23 6.81
C LEU A 89 -7.65 -9.39 7.36
N GLN A 90 -8.44 -10.34 6.85
CA GLN A 90 -9.75 -10.66 7.40
C GLN A 90 -9.64 -11.08 8.87
N GLY A 91 -8.70 -11.97 9.19
CA GLY A 91 -8.46 -12.37 10.58
C GLY A 91 -8.02 -11.21 11.48
N LEU A 92 -7.30 -10.21 10.95
CA LEU A 92 -6.94 -8.98 11.67
C LEU A 92 -8.17 -8.09 11.90
N SER A 93 -8.97 -7.83 10.86
CA SER A 93 -10.22 -7.06 10.95
C SER A 93 -11.17 -7.66 11.99
N GLN A 94 -11.34 -8.99 11.99
CA GLN A 94 -12.17 -9.70 12.97
C GLN A 94 -11.69 -9.56 14.42
N ARG A 95 -10.40 -9.24 14.63
CA ARG A 95 -9.85 -8.93 15.96
C ARG A 95 -9.92 -7.45 16.32
N GLY A 96 -10.53 -6.62 15.47
CA GLY A 96 -10.67 -5.19 15.67
C GLY A 96 -9.44 -4.37 15.22
N VAL A 97 -8.53 -4.95 14.44
CA VAL A 97 -7.38 -4.22 13.89
C VAL A 97 -7.84 -3.29 12.77
N GLU A 98 -7.50 -2.00 12.84
CA GLU A 98 -7.84 -1.03 11.80
C GLU A 98 -6.99 -1.25 10.54
N LEU A 99 -7.62 -1.48 9.38
CA LEU A 99 -6.91 -1.72 8.13
C LEU A 99 -7.15 -0.61 7.12
N ARG A 100 -6.06 0.02 6.65
CA ARG A 100 -6.07 1.05 5.61
C ARG A 100 -5.13 0.66 4.47
N LEU A 101 -5.62 0.70 3.24
CA LEU A 101 -4.83 0.46 2.02
C LEU A 101 -4.97 1.62 1.04
N LEU A 102 -3.89 2.39 0.91
CA LEU A 102 -3.75 3.47 -0.06
C LEU A 102 -2.99 2.96 -1.29
N HIS A 103 -3.55 3.11 -2.49
CA HIS A 103 -2.93 2.60 -3.72
C HIS A 103 -3.02 3.55 -4.92
N ALA A 104 -2.16 3.37 -5.93
CA ALA A 104 -2.22 4.17 -7.16
C ALA A 104 -2.98 3.47 -8.29
N GLY A 105 -2.52 2.27 -8.68
CA GLY A 105 -3.10 1.51 -9.77
C GLY A 105 -4.39 0.79 -9.34
N VAL A 106 -5.22 0.41 -10.32
CA VAL A 106 -6.35 -0.51 -10.07
C VAL A 106 -5.78 -1.85 -9.58
N PRO A 107 -6.24 -2.38 -8.43
CA PRO A 107 -5.80 -3.69 -7.95
C PRO A 107 -6.02 -4.78 -9.00
N SER A 108 -5.13 -5.78 -9.02
CA SER A 108 -5.22 -6.85 -10.02
C SER A 108 -6.56 -7.56 -9.99
N ARG A 109 -6.95 -8.16 -11.13
CA ARG A 109 -8.20 -8.95 -11.23
C ARG A 109 -8.30 -10.00 -10.12
N ALA A 110 -7.23 -10.77 -9.91
CA ALA A 110 -7.18 -11.80 -8.87
C ALA A 110 -7.38 -11.23 -7.46
N PHE A 111 -6.78 -10.07 -7.15
CA PHE A 111 -6.98 -9.42 -5.84
C PHE A 111 -8.43 -9.00 -5.65
N ARG A 112 -9.05 -8.42 -6.68
CA ARG A 112 -10.45 -7.97 -6.63
C ARG A 112 -11.43 -9.14 -6.51
N GLU A 113 -11.18 -10.23 -7.21
CA GLU A 113 -11.98 -11.46 -7.12
C GLU A 113 -11.89 -12.09 -5.73
N GLU A 114 -10.70 -12.10 -5.13
CA GLU A 114 -10.52 -12.61 -3.78
C GLU A 114 -11.16 -11.69 -2.73
N LEU A 115 -10.98 -10.37 -2.85
CA LEU A 115 -11.65 -9.40 -1.97
C LEU A 115 -13.17 -9.50 -2.03
N ALA A 116 -13.74 -9.77 -3.21
CA ALA A 116 -15.18 -9.95 -3.36
C ALA A 116 -15.73 -11.17 -2.60
N ARG A 117 -14.89 -12.17 -2.31
CA ARG A 117 -15.26 -13.36 -1.53
C ARG A 117 -15.17 -13.14 -0.02
N CYS A 118 -14.42 -12.13 0.43
CA CYS A 118 -14.26 -11.78 1.84
C CYS A 118 -15.34 -10.78 2.28
N GLU A 119 -16.47 -11.27 2.81
CA GLU A 119 -17.59 -10.42 3.24
C GLU A 119 -17.17 -9.36 4.27
N GLU A 120 -16.36 -9.75 5.25
CA GLU A 120 -15.79 -8.86 6.29
C GLU A 120 -15.06 -7.67 5.67
N LEU A 121 -14.10 -7.94 4.77
CA LEU A 121 -13.27 -6.91 4.17
C LEU A 121 -14.08 -6.03 3.21
N ARG A 122 -14.95 -6.65 2.40
CA ARG A 122 -15.87 -5.94 1.50
C ARG A 122 -16.87 -5.06 2.26
N GLY A 123 -17.26 -5.50 3.46
CA GLY A 123 -18.19 -4.80 4.36
C GLY A 123 -17.58 -3.58 5.06
N GLY A 124 -16.29 -3.30 4.86
CA GLY A 124 -15.59 -2.17 5.46
C GLY A 124 -14.43 -2.56 6.37
N GLY A 125 -14.19 -3.87 6.59
CA GLY A 125 -13.04 -4.36 7.35
C GLY A 125 -11.68 -4.01 6.73
N LEU A 126 -11.64 -3.66 5.43
CA LEU A 126 -10.48 -3.04 4.78
C LEU A 126 -10.90 -1.75 4.09
N ALA A 127 -10.50 -0.61 4.65
CA ALA A 127 -10.68 0.67 3.99
C ALA A 127 -9.66 0.82 2.86
N MET A 128 -10.12 1.13 1.65
CA MET A 128 -9.26 1.34 0.48
C MET A 128 -9.45 2.73 -0.12
N ARG A 129 -8.35 3.41 -0.46
CA ARG A 129 -8.37 4.70 -1.17
C ARG A 129 -7.38 4.69 -2.32
N GLN A 130 -7.75 5.34 -3.42
CA GLN A 130 -6.93 5.43 -4.63
C GLN A 130 -6.44 6.85 -4.89
N CYS A 131 -5.14 7.02 -5.08
CA CYS A 131 -4.55 8.27 -5.57
C CYS A 131 -3.44 7.95 -6.59
N PRO A 132 -3.55 8.42 -7.85
CA PRO A 132 -2.56 8.10 -8.91
C PRO A 132 -1.12 8.52 -8.59
N ARG A 133 -0.91 9.46 -7.65
CA ARG A 133 0.41 9.93 -7.21
C ARG A 133 1.08 9.03 -6.16
N VAL A 134 0.39 8.01 -5.65
CA VAL A 134 0.92 7.14 -4.60
C VAL A 134 1.98 6.22 -5.20
N HIS A 135 3.25 6.57 -5.00
CA HIS A 135 4.38 5.71 -5.31
C HIS A 135 5.16 5.26 -4.08
N LEU A 136 4.78 5.75 -2.90
CA LEU A 136 5.36 5.34 -1.64
C LEU A 136 5.07 3.85 -1.39
N LYS A 137 6.04 3.10 -0.86
CA LYS A 137 5.82 1.74 -0.36
C LYS A 137 6.12 1.74 1.12
N MET A 138 5.06 1.76 1.90
CA MET A 138 5.08 1.90 3.34
C MET A 138 4.14 0.89 3.94
N ILE A 139 4.55 0.31 5.07
CA ILE A 139 3.67 -0.43 5.96
C ILE A 139 3.94 0.10 7.37
N ALA A 140 2.97 0.79 7.97
CA ALA A 140 2.98 1.14 9.38
C ALA A 140 2.09 0.17 10.15
N VAL A 141 2.57 -0.35 11.27
CA VAL A 141 1.87 -1.33 12.09
C VAL A 141 1.79 -0.84 13.53
N ASP A 142 0.59 -0.87 14.08
CA ASP A 142 0.25 -0.62 15.49
C ASP A 142 0.73 0.71 16.08
N GLY A 143 1.12 1.68 15.25
CA GLY A 143 1.78 2.89 15.74
C GLY A 143 3.13 2.60 16.40
N ALA A 144 3.79 1.48 16.04
CA ALA A 144 5.04 1.05 16.66
C ALA A 144 6.10 0.54 15.67
N ALA A 145 5.74 0.21 14.43
CA ALA A 145 6.70 -0.25 13.43
C ALA A 145 6.44 0.40 12.07
N LEU A 146 7.51 0.80 11.40
CA LEU A 146 7.51 1.40 10.08
C LEU A 146 8.42 0.61 9.13
N TYR A 147 7.84 0.12 8.03
CA TYR A 147 8.59 -0.30 6.86
C TYR A 147 8.54 0.78 5.77
N LEU A 148 9.70 1.08 5.18
CA LEU A 148 9.84 1.86 3.95
C LEU A 148 10.74 1.12 2.98
N GLY A 149 10.37 1.04 1.70
CA GLY A 149 11.24 0.38 0.73
C GLY A 149 10.75 0.40 -0.71
N SER A 150 11.25 -0.54 -1.50
CA SER A 150 10.93 -0.68 -2.92
C SER A 150 9.74 -1.63 -3.20
N ALA A 151 9.46 -2.56 -2.28
CA ALA A 151 8.54 -3.66 -2.52
C ALA A 151 7.07 -3.22 -2.58
N ASN A 152 6.40 -3.50 -3.69
CA ASN A 152 4.95 -3.32 -3.79
C ASN A 152 4.19 -4.51 -3.17
N LEU A 153 2.92 -4.28 -2.78
CA LEU A 153 2.03 -5.32 -2.24
C LEU A 153 1.62 -6.33 -3.33
N THR A 154 2.53 -7.24 -3.65
CA THR A 154 2.39 -8.24 -4.69
C THR A 154 3.10 -9.52 -4.29
N GLY A 155 2.73 -10.64 -4.91
CA GLY A 155 3.45 -11.90 -4.70
C GLY A 155 4.95 -11.85 -4.99
N ALA A 156 5.40 -11.01 -5.94
CA ALA A 156 6.83 -10.89 -6.28
C ALA A 156 7.60 -9.92 -5.40
N GLY A 157 6.93 -8.92 -4.81
CA GLY A 157 7.56 -7.95 -3.91
C GLY A 157 7.56 -8.44 -2.45
N LEU A 158 6.38 -8.76 -1.90
CA LEU A 158 6.19 -9.08 -0.48
C LEU A 158 5.72 -10.52 -0.22
N GLY A 159 5.23 -11.24 -1.23
CA GLY A 159 4.67 -12.58 -1.04
C GLY A 159 5.70 -13.71 -1.05
N ALA A 160 5.22 -14.93 -0.83
CA ALA A 160 6.06 -16.12 -0.69
C ALA A 160 6.61 -16.70 -2.01
N LYS A 161 6.79 -15.88 -3.06
CA LYS A 161 7.34 -16.38 -4.33
C LYS A 161 8.76 -16.88 -4.13
N GLY A 162 9.10 -17.97 -4.82
CA GLY A 162 10.44 -18.58 -4.83
C GLY A 162 11.52 -17.68 -5.43
N GLU A 163 12.79 -18.06 -5.22
CA GLU A 163 13.98 -17.24 -5.50
C GLU A 163 14.07 -16.72 -6.93
N GLY A 164 13.92 -17.58 -7.92
CA GLY A 164 13.95 -17.18 -9.33
C GLY A 164 12.68 -16.46 -9.82
N ARG A 165 11.71 -16.14 -8.94
CA ARG A 165 10.41 -15.55 -9.32
C ARG A 165 10.01 -14.33 -8.51
N ARG A 166 10.80 -13.95 -7.51
CA ARG A 166 10.63 -12.72 -6.72
C ARG A 166 11.43 -11.59 -7.32
N ASN A 167 11.03 -10.37 -7.02
CA ASN A 167 11.78 -9.18 -7.37
C ASN A 167 13.01 -9.06 -6.46
N PHE A 168 14.04 -8.37 -6.94
CA PHE A 168 15.09 -7.85 -6.08
C PHE A 168 14.57 -6.60 -5.38
N GLU A 169 14.45 -6.64 -4.06
CA GLU A 169 13.83 -5.58 -3.27
C GLU A 169 14.69 -5.23 -2.05
N ALA A 170 14.66 -3.95 -1.66
CA ALA A 170 15.29 -3.47 -0.45
C ALA A 170 14.35 -2.53 0.30
N GLY A 171 14.47 -2.55 1.62
CA GLY A 171 13.80 -1.58 2.48
C GLY A 171 14.39 -1.58 3.87
N ILE A 172 13.93 -0.65 4.68
CA ILE A 172 14.26 -0.52 6.09
C ILE A 172 13.00 -0.79 6.90
N LEU A 173 13.18 -1.50 8.01
CA LEU A 173 12.20 -1.66 9.07
C LEU A 173 12.76 -0.98 10.32
N THR A 174 11.93 -0.19 10.99
CA THR A 174 12.31 0.54 12.20
C THR A 174 11.13 0.63 13.15
N ASP A 175 11.43 0.80 14.44
CA ASP A 175 10.52 1.13 15.52
C ASP A 175 10.67 2.60 15.97
N ASP A 176 11.36 3.41 15.17
CA ASP A 176 11.56 4.82 15.41
C ASP A 176 10.25 5.62 15.33
N ASP A 177 9.87 6.22 16.45
CA ASP A 177 8.62 6.97 16.64
C ASP A 177 8.55 8.23 15.77
N VAL A 178 9.62 9.01 15.70
CA VAL A 178 9.64 10.25 14.91
C VAL A 178 9.50 9.96 13.41
N LEU A 179 10.22 8.96 12.88
CA LEU A 179 10.07 8.56 11.47
C LEU A 179 8.67 7.99 11.20
N LEU A 180 8.13 7.23 12.15
CA LEU A 180 6.78 6.70 12.06
C LEU A 180 5.74 7.82 12.02
N ASP A 181 5.80 8.79 12.93
CA ASP A 181 4.89 9.93 13.00
C ASP A 181 4.93 10.74 11.71
N GLU A 182 6.12 11.04 11.20
CA GLU A 182 6.30 11.78 9.94
C GLU A 182 5.63 11.04 8.77
N MET A 183 5.87 9.73 8.66
CA MET A 183 5.32 8.93 7.57
C MET A 183 3.82 8.67 7.72
N GLN A 184 3.31 8.55 8.95
CA GLN A 184 1.89 8.43 9.23
C GLN A 184 1.14 9.74 8.92
N GLU A 185 1.72 10.90 9.23
CA GLU A 185 1.16 12.19 8.81
C GLU A 185 1.17 12.33 7.29
N ALA A 186 2.27 11.96 6.62
CA ALA A 186 2.33 11.96 5.16
C ALA A 186 1.26 11.05 4.55
N PHE A 187 1.06 9.86 5.12
CA PHE A 187 -0.03 8.96 4.74
C PHE A 187 -1.40 9.61 4.95
N ASP A 188 -1.66 10.18 6.14
CA ASP A 188 -2.97 10.74 6.50
C ASP A 188 -3.34 11.96 5.65
N ARG A 189 -2.38 12.82 5.30
CA ARG A 189 -2.60 13.94 4.38
C ARG A 189 -3.10 13.49 3.01
N ILE A 190 -2.53 12.42 2.48
CA ILE A 190 -3.00 11.83 1.22
C ILE A 190 -4.36 11.17 1.46
N TRP A 191 -4.44 10.32 2.47
CA TRP A 191 -5.63 9.52 2.82
C TRP A 191 -6.86 10.41 2.96
N SER A 192 -6.81 11.43 3.81
CA SER A 192 -7.88 12.40 4.07
C SER A 192 -8.18 13.35 2.91
N GLY A 193 -7.32 13.38 1.89
CA GLY A 193 -7.47 14.25 0.73
C GLY A 193 -6.96 15.68 0.94
N ARG A 194 -6.21 15.97 2.02
CA ARG A 194 -5.55 17.29 2.22
C ARG A 194 -4.67 17.68 1.03
N GLU A 195 -4.09 16.69 0.33
CA GLU A 195 -3.28 16.88 -0.88
C GLU A 195 -4.09 17.16 -2.17
N CYS A 196 -5.42 17.10 -2.14
CA CYS A 196 -6.24 17.13 -3.35
C CYS A 196 -6.54 18.54 -3.88
N LYS A 197 -6.68 19.55 -3.02
CA LYS A 197 -7.13 20.91 -3.38
C LYS A 197 -6.23 21.59 -4.42
N GLY A 198 -4.91 21.44 -4.28
CA GLY A 198 -3.89 22.03 -5.18
C GLY A 198 -3.28 21.04 -6.17
N CYS A 199 -3.86 19.85 -6.33
CA CYS A 199 -3.24 18.77 -7.11
C CYS A 199 -3.33 19.04 -8.62
N ARG A 200 -2.18 19.24 -9.28
CA ARG A 200 -2.10 19.49 -10.74
C ARG A 200 -2.42 18.28 -11.63
N VAL A 201 -2.51 17.08 -11.05
CA VAL A 201 -2.89 15.84 -11.76
C VAL A 201 -4.29 15.37 -11.36
N ARG A 202 -5.13 16.28 -10.86
CA ARG A 202 -6.49 15.98 -10.42
C ARG A 202 -7.38 15.46 -11.55
N ASP A 203 -7.19 15.93 -12.77
CA ASP A 203 -8.03 15.59 -13.93
C ASP A 203 -7.93 14.11 -14.33
N VAL A 204 -6.83 13.44 -13.98
CA VAL A 204 -6.63 12.00 -14.19
C VAL A 204 -6.98 11.17 -12.95
N CYS A 205 -7.43 11.81 -11.87
CA CYS A 205 -7.84 11.10 -10.66
C CYS A 205 -9.18 10.40 -10.89
N PRO A 206 -9.28 9.07 -10.67
CA PRO A 206 -10.54 8.35 -10.88
C PRO A 206 -11.63 8.81 -9.91
N ALA A 207 -11.26 9.15 -8.68
CA ALA A 207 -12.13 9.71 -7.65
C ALA A 207 -11.30 10.52 -6.64
N PRO A 208 -11.32 11.87 -6.66
CA PRO A 208 -10.59 12.69 -5.70
C PRO A 208 -10.99 12.42 -4.24
N LEU A 209 -10.00 12.32 -3.36
CA LEU A 209 -10.19 11.87 -1.98
C LEU A 209 -10.87 12.91 -1.07
N ASP A 210 -10.79 14.20 -1.42
CA ASP A 210 -11.49 15.31 -0.74
C ASP A 210 -13.01 15.36 -1.03
N GLY A 211 -13.49 14.48 -1.91
CA GLY A 211 -14.90 14.29 -2.24
C GLY A 211 -15.55 13.05 -1.63
N ILE A 212 -14.83 12.23 -0.87
CA ILE A 212 -15.38 10.99 -0.29
C ILE A 212 -16.56 11.33 0.63
N GLY A 213 -17.68 10.63 0.44
CA GLY A 213 -18.93 10.85 1.20
C GLY A 213 -19.81 11.97 0.68
N LYS A 214 -19.36 12.76 -0.31
CA LYS A 214 -20.21 13.75 -0.99
C LYS A 214 -20.88 13.10 -2.22
N PRO A 215 -22.16 13.42 -2.50
CA PRO A 215 -22.79 13.00 -3.74
C PRO A 215 -21.96 13.45 -4.94
N SER A 216 -21.64 12.52 -5.83
CA SER A 216 -20.96 12.83 -7.09
C SER A 216 -21.77 13.87 -7.87
N ALA A 217 -21.17 15.01 -8.22
CA ALA A 217 -21.79 16.02 -9.09
C ALA A 217 -22.16 15.44 -10.47
N LYS A 218 -21.51 14.34 -10.91
CA LYS A 218 -21.89 13.62 -12.15
C LYS A 218 -23.18 12.82 -12.00
N ALA A 219 -23.59 12.44 -10.78
CA ALA A 219 -24.87 11.76 -10.54
C ALA A 219 -26.06 12.75 -10.49
N ALA A 220 -25.83 14.00 -10.08
CA ALA A 220 -26.86 15.03 -10.02
C ALA A 220 -27.31 15.56 -11.40
N ALA A 221 -26.56 15.28 -12.46
CA ALA A 221 -26.84 15.77 -13.81
C ALA A 221 -27.84 14.91 -14.62
N LYS A 222 -28.26 13.74 -14.13
CA LYS A 222 -29.35 12.97 -14.75
C LYS A 222 -30.70 13.42 -14.18
N LYS A 223 -31.26 14.51 -14.73
CA LYS A 223 -32.71 14.75 -14.62
C LYS A 223 -33.46 13.61 -15.34
N PRO A 224 -34.60 13.12 -14.81
CA PRO A 224 -35.41 12.17 -15.54
C PRO A 224 -35.99 12.87 -16.78
N ALA A 225 -35.75 12.31 -17.96
CA ALA A 225 -36.44 12.72 -19.17
C ALA A 225 -37.96 12.56 -18.93
N GLY A 226 -38.69 13.66 -19.15
CA GLY A 226 -40.11 13.75 -18.85
C GLY A 226 -40.94 12.66 -19.54
N ASN A 227 -41.97 12.22 -18.82
CA ASN A 227 -43.03 11.32 -19.28
C ASN A 227 -43.53 11.69 -20.68
N VAL A 228 -43.15 10.91 -21.70
CA VAL A 228 -43.85 10.91 -22.99
C VAL A 228 -45.18 10.21 -22.77
N ARG A 229 -46.25 11.00 -22.59
CA ARG A 229 -47.62 10.48 -22.63
C ARG A 229 -47.86 9.88 -24.01
N SER A 230 -48.06 8.57 -24.07
CA SER A 230 -48.54 7.87 -25.26
C SER A 230 -49.94 8.40 -25.63
N ARG A 231 -50.02 9.11 -26.76
CA ARG A 231 -51.30 9.37 -27.42
C ARG A 231 -51.64 8.15 -28.27
N LEU A 232 -52.54 7.30 -27.77
CA LEU A 232 -53.24 6.33 -28.61
C LEU A 232 -54.13 7.08 -29.62
N PRO A 233 -54.17 6.69 -30.89
CA PRO A 233 -55.07 7.28 -31.87
C PRO A 233 -56.52 6.88 -31.55
N ARG A 234 -57.42 7.87 -31.54
CA ARG A 234 -58.86 7.66 -31.39
C ARG A 234 -59.41 7.03 -32.68
N GLY A 235 -59.99 5.82 -32.57
CA GLY A 235 -60.75 5.20 -33.64
C GLY A 235 -62.03 5.99 -33.99
N PRO A 236 -62.56 5.82 -35.22
CA PRO A 236 -63.69 6.60 -35.69
C PRO A 236 -65.00 6.22 -34.97
N ARG A 237 -65.80 7.24 -34.65
CA ARG A 237 -67.13 7.11 -34.03
C ARG A 237 -68.13 6.62 -35.07
N SER A 238 -68.83 5.54 -34.73
CA SER A 238 -70.03 5.07 -35.42
C SER A 238 -71.22 6.01 -35.13
N SER A 239 -71.78 6.60 -36.18
CA SER A 239 -73.07 7.30 -36.14
C SER A 239 -74.20 6.29 -36.31
N LYS A 240 -75.11 6.23 -35.35
CA LYS A 240 -76.42 5.60 -35.49
C LYS A 240 -77.43 6.61 -36.05
N GLY A 241 -78.26 6.16 -36.97
CA GLY A 241 -79.71 6.43 -36.95
C GLY A 241 -80.29 7.16 -38.15
N GLY A 242 -81.28 6.52 -38.81
CA GLY A 242 -82.38 7.23 -39.47
C GLY A 242 -83.02 6.51 -40.65
N ALA A 243 -84.21 5.96 -40.41
CA ALA A 243 -85.26 5.48 -41.34
C ALA A 243 -85.03 4.15 -42.08
#